data_AF-A0A1B6JWG1-F1
#
_entry.id   AF-A0A1B6JWG1-F1
#
_cell.length_a   1.000
_cell.length_b   1.000
_cell.length_c   1.000
_cell.angle_alpha   90.00
_cell.angle_beta   90.00
_cell.angle_gamma   90.00
#
_symmetry.space_group_name_H-M   'P 1'
#
loop_
_entity.id
_entity.type
_entity.pdbx_description
1 polymer ?
#
loop_
_entity_poly.entity_id
_entity_poly.type
_entity_poly.pdbx_seq_one_letter_code
_entity_poly.pdbx_strand_id
1 'polypeptide(L)'
;MKSFATALLLSVLLFSFFQSFDCRVWRRDVPDLDEDEDVDEDMEDDGRVYKNPRNSPSALCPRDEEHAAFLGQKCLRKCSSDEDCKSKKKKCLCDNACGMSCIKPERECEELRSPALGTVTLTGRLFNDRATYSCELGYHVVGLKERTCQADGNWSGQAPVCKQNVYCKNPPHIDHARHNALPEQTTFDLDATIQYQCLTGYVTNGFPRAKCLAIDNAASWFGPDISCEPRSCGAPQDTAHGWHAGECYTYGCRVVYHCADGFELVGRNERTCQADGTWFPKDLPACVLVTAVQCPPPENPSHGKAIFTSCSYNSVVSYECDYGYTLLGESTRRCGADKKWSGTMPKCQAPCVVPTVQQGRVIVSNTSRPNMTQSSGEPLMVTHGEHLSLECEPRYEPTLNNTPITCNNGTWSHIPRCVPARCKYMAKAPRNGMVIA
;
A
#
# COMPACT_ATOMS: atom_id res chain seq x y z
N MET A 1 51.05 -13.61 -61.03
CA MET A 1 49.72 -13.48 -61.67
C MET A 1 49.28 -14.82 -62.24
N LYS A 2 48.36 -15.51 -61.58
CA LYS A 2 47.43 -16.52 -62.12
C LYS A 2 46.55 -17.02 -60.95
N SER A 3 45.28 -17.30 -61.23
CA SER A 3 44.32 -17.82 -60.26
C SER A 3 44.39 -19.34 -60.17
N PHE A 4 44.18 -19.93 -59.00
CA PHE A 4 43.63 -21.28 -58.83
C PHE A 4 43.01 -21.44 -57.43
N ALA A 5 41.93 -22.24 -57.34
CA ALA A 5 41.25 -22.59 -56.10
C ALA A 5 41.67 -23.99 -55.62
N THR A 6 41.49 -24.25 -54.33
CA THR A 6 41.43 -25.62 -53.75
C THR A 6 40.43 -25.65 -52.60
N ALA A 7 39.60 -26.68 -52.56
CA ALA A 7 38.60 -26.98 -51.53
C ALA A 7 38.70 -28.47 -51.15
N LEU A 8 38.16 -28.86 -49.98
CA LEU A 8 37.60 -30.17 -49.58
C LEU A 8 37.42 -30.14 -48.03
N LEU A 9 36.31 -30.42 -47.34
CA LEU A 9 35.18 -31.38 -47.41
C LEU A 9 35.47 -32.83 -46.95
N LEU A 10 34.42 -33.46 -46.37
CA LEU A 10 34.29 -34.84 -45.80
C LEU A 10 34.68 -34.97 -44.30
N SER A 11 34.11 -35.85 -43.44
CA SER A 11 32.92 -36.76 -43.43
C SER A 11 32.85 -37.49 -42.06
N VAL A 12 31.77 -38.05 -41.48
CA VAL A 12 30.31 -38.17 -41.74
C VAL A 12 29.57 -38.68 -40.45
N LEU A 13 28.23 -38.67 -40.45
CA LEU A 13 27.19 -39.36 -39.62
C LEU A 13 27.60 -40.47 -38.60
N LEU A 14 26.77 -40.69 -37.55
CA LEU A 14 25.93 -41.92 -37.40
C LEU A 14 24.96 -41.92 -36.18
N PHE A 15 23.76 -42.47 -36.44
CA PHE A 15 22.73 -43.08 -35.55
C PHE A 15 22.06 -42.36 -34.35
N SER A 16 20.73 -42.32 -34.47
CA SER A 16 19.73 -42.33 -33.39
C SER A 16 19.28 -43.76 -33.06
N PHE A 17 18.91 -44.04 -31.79
CA PHE A 17 17.68 -44.76 -31.32
C PHE A 17 17.78 -45.31 -29.86
N PHE A 18 16.78 -44.95 -29.04
CA PHE A 18 16.04 -45.75 -28.02
C PHE A 18 16.67 -46.45 -26.78
N GLN A 19 15.85 -46.40 -25.70
CA GLN A 19 15.68 -47.32 -24.54
C GLN A 19 16.79 -47.40 -23.45
N SER A 20 16.56 -46.96 -22.20
CA SER A 20 15.67 -47.46 -21.12
C SER A 20 16.33 -48.52 -20.21
N PHE A 21 16.05 -48.43 -18.89
CA PHE A 21 16.61 -49.21 -17.75
C PHE A 21 18.10 -48.94 -17.41
N ASP A 22 18.57 -49.03 -16.16
CA ASP A 22 17.94 -49.48 -14.90
C ASP A 22 18.47 -48.74 -13.65
N CYS A 23 17.72 -48.81 -12.55
CA CYS A 23 18.10 -48.33 -11.23
C CYS A 23 19.22 -49.17 -10.59
N ARG A 24 20.33 -48.57 -10.17
CA ARG A 24 21.16 -49.12 -9.07
C ARG A 24 21.61 -48.06 -8.05
N VAL A 25 21.02 -48.20 -6.87
CA VAL A 25 21.37 -47.55 -5.61
C VAL A 25 22.86 -47.67 -5.31
N TRP A 26 23.50 -46.56 -4.96
CA TRP A 26 24.66 -46.53 -4.09
C TRP A 26 24.42 -45.52 -2.96
N ARG A 27 24.17 -46.02 -1.75
CA ARG A 27 24.25 -45.19 -0.54
C ARG A 27 25.70 -44.76 -0.33
N ARG A 28 25.92 -43.48 -0.16
CA ARG A 28 26.92 -42.95 0.78
C ARG A 28 26.30 -41.78 1.51
N ASP A 29 26.34 -41.87 2.83
CA ASP A 29 25.85 -40.85 3.74
C ASP A 29 26.73 -39.60 3.62
N VAL A 30 26.10 -38.43 3.49
CA VAL A 30 26.72 -37.10 3.54
C VAL A 30 25.91 -36.29 4.55
N PRO A 31 26.53 -35.50 5.45
CA PRO A 31 25.80 -34.89 6.56
C PRO A 31 24.91 -33.73 6.12
N ASP A 32 23.86 -33.48 6.89
CA ASP A 32 22.97 -32.32 6.73
C ASP A 32 23.78 -31.01 6.74
N LEU A 33 23.62 -30.22 5.68
CA LEU A 33 23.99 -28.82 5.61
C LEU A 33 22.74 -28.06 5.16
N ASP A 34 22.19 -27.26 6.08
CA ASP A 34 21.04 -26.40 5.80
C ASP A 34 21.50 -25.25 4.88
N GLU A 35 21.20 -25.35 3.59
CA GLU A 35 21.30 -24.24 2.63
C GLU A 35 19.94 -23.53 2.56
N ASP A 36 19.75 -22.54 3.44
CA ASP A 36 18.71 -21.52 3.29
C ASP A 36 19.06 -20.61 2.10
N GLU A 37 18.62 -20.96 0.89
CA GLU A 37 18.61 -20.02 -0.25
C GLU A 37 17.46 -19.02 -0.07
N ASP A 38 17.79 -17.80 0.38
CA ASP A 38 16.88 -16.65 0.38
C ASP A 38 16.46 -16.32 -1.08
N VAL A 39 15.23 -16.66 -1.46
CA VAL A 39 14.65 -16.28 -2.76
C VAL A 39 14.05 -14.87 -2.65
N ASP A 40 14.71 -13.87 -3.25
CA ASP A 40 14.17 -12.53 -3.45
C ASP A 40 13.04 -12.54 -4.51
N GLU A 41 11.79 -12.74 -4.09
CA GLU A 41 10.58 -12.52 -4.92
C GLU A 41 10.03 -11.09 -4.76
N ASP A 42 10.69 -10.11 -5.37
CA ASP A 42 10.13 -8.77 -5.60
C ASP A 42 9.46 -8.69 -6.99
N MET A 43 8.14 -8.85 -7.06
CA MET A 43 7.33 -8.26 -8.15
C MET A 43 5.99 -7.69 -7.66
N GLU A 44 5.76 -6.44 -8.01
CA GLU A 44 4.54 -5.68 -7.80
C GLU A 44 3.49 -6.02 -8.88
N ASP A 45 2.28 -6.43 -8.51
CA ASP A 45 1.01 -6.01 -9.17
C ASP A 45 -0.22 -6.51 -8.41
N ASP A 46 -0.70 -5.71 -7.44
CA ASP A 46 -2.13 -5.62 -7.16
C ASP A 46 -2.38 -4.31 -6.40
N GLY A 47 -3.40 -3.54 -6.76
CA GLY A 47 -3.69 -2.20 -6.21
C GLY A 47 -4.15 -2.16 -4.74
N ARG A 48 -3.79 -3.17 -3.94
CA ARG A 48 -4.09 -3.29 -2.51
C ARG A 48 -2.87 -2.93 -1.69
N VAL A 49 -2.97 -1.86 -0.91
CA VAL A 49 -2.02 -1.58 0.16
C VAL A 49 -2.12 -2.68 1.22
N TYR A 50 -1.31 -3.72 1.08
CA TYR A 50 -0.98 -4.59 2.20
C TYR A 50 -0.24 -3.76 3.24
N LYS A 51 -0.99 -3.21 4.21
CA LYS A 51 -0.42 -2.68 5.45
C LYS A 51 0.15 -3.83 6.27
N ASN A 52 1.30 -4.36 5.85
CA ASN A 52 2.19 -5.06 6.76
C ASN A 52 2.73 -4.00 7.73
N PRO A 53 2.32 -4.00 9.03
CA PRO A 53 2.63 -2.88 9.93
C PRO A 53 4.13 -2.70 10.18
N ARG A 54 4.95 -3.71 9.86
CA ARG A 54 6.41 -3.73 10.02
C ARG A 54 7.22 -3.01 8.93
N ASN A 55 6.59 -2.56 7.83
CA ASN A 55 7.30 -1.88 6.73
C ASN A 55 6.70 -0.51 6.33
N SER A 56 5.67 -0.04 7.04
CA SER A 56 5.17 1.33 6.83
C SER A 56 6.12 2.36 7.47
N PRO A 57 6.55 3.43 6.77
CA PRO A 57 7.37 4.48 7.36
C PRO A 57 6.69 5.10 8.59
N SER A 58 7.45 5.28 9.68
CA SER A 58 6.93 5.92 10.88
C SER A 58 6.61 7.40 10.59
N ALA A 59 5.33 7.76 10.61
CA ALA A 59 4.90 9.15 10.43
C ALA A 59 5.41 10.10 11.55
N LEU A 60 5.80 9.55 12.70
CA LEU A 60 6.36 10.30 13.83
C LEU A 60 7.88 10.49 13.76
N CYS A 61 8.57 9.63 12.99
CA CYS A 61 10.02 9.68 12.81
C CYS A 61 10.38 9.11 11.43
N PRO A 62 10.13 9.88 10.35
CA PRO A 62 10.40 9.44 8.99
C PRO A 62 11.90 9.28 8.77
N ARG A 63 12.27 8.32 7.92
CA ARG A 63 13.67 8.02 7.57
C ARG A 63 13.97 8.60 6.20
N ASP A 64 14.87 9.57 6.15
CA ASP A 64 15.43 10.16 4.94
C ASP A 64 16.94 9.83 4.90
N GLU A 65 17.27 8.66 4.36
CA GLU A 65 18.66 8.19 4.27
C GLU A 65 19.51 9.07 3.36
N GLU A 66 18.90 9.72 2.37
CA GLU A 66 19.59 10.65 1.48
C GLU A 66 19.98 11.93 2.23
N HIS A 67 19.07 12.50 3.02
CA HIS A 67 19.39 13.65 3.87
C HIS A 67 20.40 13.30 4.96
N ALA A 68 20.28 12.14 5.60
CA ALA A 68 21.25 11.68 6.58
C ALA A 68 22.65 11.52 5.97
N ALA A 69 22.75 10.89 4.79
CA ALA A 69 24.02 10.77 4.05
C ALA A 69 24.58 12.14 3.65
N PHE A 70 23.71 13.09 3.26
CA PHE A 70 24.09 14.47 2.92
C PHE A 70 24.60 15.28 4.14
N LEU A 71 24.09 14.99 5.33
CA LEU A 71 24.62 15.49 6.62
C LEU A 71 25.86 14.71 7.11
N GLY A 72 26.30 13.67 6.39
CA GLY A 72 27.42 12.80 6.78
C GLY A 72 27.10 11.78 7.89
N GLN A 73 25.83 11.63 8.27
CA GLN A 73 25.38 10.68 9.29
C GLN A 73 25.15 9.28 8.66
N LYS A 74 25.79 8.26 9.22
CA LYS A 74 25.59 6.87 8.78
C LYS A 74 24.50 6.20 9.62
N CYS A 75 23.32 6.04 9.04
CA CYS A 75 22.17 5.46 9.74
C CYS A 75 22.39 4.00 10.16
N LEU A 76 21.95 3.66 11.37
CA LEU A 76 21.91 2.29 11.85
C LEU A 76 20.75 1.50 11.20
N ARG A 77 20.70 0.18 11.44
CA ARG A 77 19.62 -0.71 10.97
C ARG A 77 18.24 -0.17 11.35
N LYS A 78 17.35 -0.05 10.34
CA LYS A 78 15.93 0.30 10.50
C LYS A 78 15.19 -0.69 11.42
N CYS A 79 14.17 -0.20 12.13
CA CYS A 79 13.28 -1.01 12.96
C CYS A 79 11.89 -0.39 13.05
N SER A 80 10.91 -1.18 13.48
CA SER A 80 9.57 -0.74 13.88
C SER A 80 9.27 -1.04 15.36
N SER A 81 9.89 -2.09 15.92
CA SER A 81 9.87 -2.39 17.36
C SER A 81 11.26 -2.81 17.87
N ASP A 82 11.39 -2.93 19.19
CA ASP A 82 12.60 -3.47 19.85
C ASP A 82 12.96 -4.89 19.36
N GLU A 83 11.99 -5.67 18.88
CA GLU A 83 12.18 -7.05 18.43
C GLU A 83 12.93 -7.15 17.10
N ASP A 84 12.83 -6.12 16.25
CA ASP A 84 13.53 -6.08 14.94
C ASP A 84 15.05 -5.91 15.08
N CYS A 85 15.52 -5.64 16.30
CA CYS A 85 16.91 -5.42 16.63
C CYS A 85 17.62 -6.72 17.02
N LYS A 86 18.69 -7.06 16.27
CA LYS A 86 19.54 -8.27 16.46
C LYS A 86 20.13 -8.49 17.88
N SER A 87 19.93 -7.58 18.83
CA SER A 87 20.45 -7.70 20.19
C SER A 87 19.46 -7.14 21.21
N LYS A 88 19.21 -7.88 22.29
CA LYS A 88 18.35 -7.46 23.42
C LYS A 88 18.86 -6.21 24.16
N LYS A 89 20.12 -5.80 23.93
CA LYS A 89 20.72 -4.54 24.43
C LYS A 89 20.48 -3.34 23.50
N LYS A 90 19.70 -3.52 22.43
CA LYS A 90 19.30 -2.45 21.53
C LYS A 90 17.81 -2.16 21.67
N LYS A 91 17.46 -0.90 21.40
CA LYS A 91 16.12 -0.35 21.46
C LYS A 91 15.80 0.34 20.15
N CYS A 92 14.54 0.25 19.72
CA CYS A 92 14.07 0.92 18.52
C CYS A 92 13.70 2.36 18.86
N LEU A 93 14.57 3.30 18.49
CA LEU A 93 14.49 4.70 18.88
C LEU A 93 14.70 5.60 17.66
N CYS A 94 14.19 6.84 17.73
CA CYS A 94 14.26 7.82 16.65
C CYS A 94 15.64 8.49 16.59
N ASP A 95 16.34 8.41 15.46
CA ASP A 95 17.69 8.98 15.23
C ASP A 95 17.66 10.13 14.20
N ASN A 96 16.76 11.10 14.41
CA ASN A 96 16.53 12.25 13.53
C ASN A 96 16.29 11.83 12.06
N ALA A 97 17.07 12.33 11.11
CA ALA A 97 16.96 11.98 9.68
C ALA A 97 17.08 10.47 9.40
N CYS A 98 17.77 9.72 10.27
CA CYS A 98 17.86 8.27 10.16
C CYS A 98 16.59 7.52 10.61
N GLY A 99 15.54 8.22 11.05
CA GLY A 99 14.27 7.61 11.43
C GLY A 99 14.41 6.60 12.58
N MET A 100 13.46 5.67 12.66
CA MET A 100 13.51 4.57 13.64
C MET A 100 14.68 3.62 13.40
N SER A 101 15.60 3.55 14.36
CA SER A 101 16.88 2.85 14.27
C SER A 101 17.15 1.97 15.49
N CYS A 102 17.90 0.89 15.31
CA CYS A 102 18.33 -0.02 16.39
C CYS A 102 19.54 0.53 17.18
N ILE A 103 19.26 1.40 18.15
CA ILE A 103 20.24 2.11 18.97
C ILE A 103 20.63 1.25 20.19
N LYS A 104 21.87 1.33 20.66
CA LYS A 104 22.29 0.78 21.97
C LYS A 104 22.26 1.95 22.98
N PRO A 105 21.32 2.02 23.95
CA PRO A 105 21.21 3.17 24.84
C PRO A 105 22.45 3.37 25.74
N GLU A 106 23.13 2.28 26.12
CA GLU A 106 24.34 2.31 26.96
C GLU A 106 25.62 2.45 26.10
N ARG A 107 25.52 3.13 24.95
CA ARG A 107 26.68 3.58 24.18
C ARG A 107 26.94 5.03 24.56
N GLU A 108 28.09 5.28 25.15
CA GLU A 108 28.54 6.64 25.44
C GLU A 108 29.25 7.25 24.22
N CYS A 109 29.04 8.54 24.03
CA CYS A 109 29.83 9.39 23.13
C CYS A 109 31.17 9.81 23.78
N GLU A 110 32.12 10.27 22.96
CA GLU A 110 33.44 10.74 23.40
C GLU A 110 33.35 11.86 24.46
N GLU A 111 34.35 11.95 25.33
CA GLU A 111 34.48 13.05 26.28
C GLU A 111 34.88 14.36 25.58
N LEU A 112 34.05 15.39 25.73
CA LEU A 112 34.27 16.68 25.10
C LEU A 112 35.19 17.56 25.94
N ARG A 113 36.14 18.21 25.26
CA ARG A 113 37.00 19.24 25.85
C ARG A 113 36.37 20.62 25.65
N SER A 114 36.55 21.51 26.62
CA SER A 114 36.17 22.92 26.47
C SER A 114 36.92 23.56 25.30
N PRO A 115 36.26 24.39 24.48
CA PRO A 115 36.94 25.17 23.45
C PRO A 115 37.84 26.24 24.09
N ALA A 116 38.81 26.76 23.34
CA ALA A 116 39.56 27.92 23.78
C ALA A 116 38.60 29.11 24.00
N LEU A 117 38.77 29.84 25.11
CA LEU A 117 37.95 31.01 25.49
C LEU A 117 36.45 30.69 25.65
N GLY A 118 36.14 29.48 26.12
CA GLY A 118 34.78 29.03 26.39
C GLY A 118 34.72 27.78 27.26
N THR A 119 33.50 27.31 27.50
CA THR A 119 33.21 26.11 28.30
C THR A 119 32.15 25.25 27.61
N VAL A 120 32.19 23.95 27.87
CA VAL A 120 31.14 23.00 27.47
C VAL A 120 30.47 22.43 28.73
N THR A 121 29.15 22.42 28.75
CA THR A 121 28.34 21.76 29.79
C THR A 121 27.62 20.56 29.17
N LEU A 122 27.60 19.43 29.87
CA LEU A 122 26.99 18.20 29.39
C LEU A 122 25.86 17.77 30.34
N THR A 123 24.74 17.29 29.78
CA THR A 123 23.71 16.56 30.57
C THR A 123 24.17 15.14 30.91
N GLY A 124 25.01 14.56 30.04
CA GLY A 124 25.58 13.22 30.13
C GLY A 124 26.35 12.90 28.85
N ARG A 125 26.51 11.62 28.53
CA ARG A 125 27.17 11.13 27.30
C ARG A 125 26.39 10.01 26.60
N LEU A 126 25.19 9.66 27.04
CA LEU A 126 24.38 8.60 26.47
C LEU A 126 23.57 9.11 25.28
N PHE A 127 22.91 8.20 24.55
CA PHE A 127 22.08 8.57 23.41
C PHE A 127 21.07 9.69 23.77
N ASN A 128 21.01 10.73 22.94
CA ASN A 128 20.19 11.93 23.11
C ASN A 128 20.58 12.87 24.27
N ASP A 129 21.70 12.63 24.98
CA ASP A 129 22.32 13.66 25.84
C ASP A 129 22.81 14.84 25.01
N ARG A 130 22.87 16.03 25.66
CA ARG A 130 23.24 17.30 25.05
C ARG A 130 24.52 17.87 25.66
N ALA A 131 25.38 18.36 24.78
CA ALA A 131 26.52 19.21 25.12
C ALA A 131 26.25 20.63 24.63
N THR A 132 26.17 21.59 25.56
CA THR A 132 25.92 23.02 25.28
C THR A 132 27.21 23.81 25.47
N TYR A 133 27.58 24.59 24.45
CA TYR A 133 28.78 25.40 24.45
C TYR A 133 28.46 26.87 24.79
N SER A 134 29.37 27.49 25.52
CA SER A 134 29.32 28.92 25.86
C SER A 134 30.73 29.53 25.74
N CYS A 135 30.81 30.81 25.40
CA CYS A 135 32.07 31.55 25.26
C CYS A 135 32.19 32.62 26.35
N GLU A 136 33.43 33.06 26.60
CA GLU A 136 33.73 34.18 27.48
C GLU A 136 33.13 35.51 26.97
N LEU A 137 33.04 36.51 27.85
CA LEU A 137 32.45 37.81 27.52
C LEU A 137 33.18 38.48 26.35
N GLY A 138 32.43 38.84 25.31
CA GLY A 138 32.98 39.42 24.07
C GLY A 138 33.34 38.39 22.99
N TYR A 139 33.10 37.10 23.22
CA TYR A 139 33.24 36.04 22.22
C TYR A 139 31.88 35.39 21.92
N HIS A 140 31.73 34.92 20.69
CA HIS A 140 30.53 34.26 20.18
C HIS A 140 30.84 32.82 19.76
N VAL A 141 29.87 31.93 19.96
CA VAL A 141 29.97 30.54 19.52
C VAL A 141 29.82 30.49 18.00
N VAL A 142 30.87 30.07 17.30
CA VAL A 142 30.90 29.87 15.85
C VAL A 142 30.83 28.38 15.55
N GLY A 143 29.71 27.92 14.99
CA GLY A 143 29.39 26.52 14.77
C GLY A 143 28.14 26.09 15.54
N LEU A 144 28.05 24.81 15.88
CA LEU A 144 26.95 24.25 16.66
C LEU A 144 27.02 24.71 18.12
N LYS A 145 26.08 25.55 18.56
CA LYS A 145 25.94 25.91 19.98
C LYS A 145 25.66 24.69 20.86
N GLU A 146 24.90 23.73 20.33
CA GLU A 146 24.53 22.51 21.04
C GLU A 146 24.78 21.30 20.14
N ARG A 147 25.34 20.25 20.72
CA ARG A 147 25.60 18.97 20.05
C ARG A 147 24.87 17.87 20.82
N THR A 148 24.35 16.88 20.11
CA THR A 148 23.57 15.78 20.67
C THR A 148 24.30 14.47 20.44
N CYS A 149 24.35 13.58 21.43
CA CYS A 149 24.97 12.26 21.28
C CYS A 149 24.08 11.36 20.40
N GLN A 150 24.59 10.99 19.22
CA GLN A 150 23.86 10.26 18.18
C GLN A 150 23.93 8.73 18.38
N ALA A 151 23.10 7.99 17.63
CA ALA A 151 22.99 6.53 17.78
C ALA A 151 24.30 5.77 17.52
N ASP A 152 25.16 6.31 16.66
CA ASP A 152 26.43 5.73 16.27
C ASP A 152 27.50 5.78 17.38
N GLY A 153 27.35 6.69 18.36
CA GLY A 153 28.31 6.98 19.44
C GLY A 153 29.13 8.25 19.23
N ASN A 154 28.75 9.10 18.27
CA ASN A 154 29.41 10.38 18.02
C ASN A 154 28.50 11.56 18.43
N TRP A 155 29.13 12.68 18.77
CA TRP A 155 28.43 13.95 18.96
C TRP A 155 28.09 14.58 17.60
N SER A 156 26.85 15.07 17.45
CA SER A 156 26.40 15.67 16.19
C SER A 156 27.31 16.80 15.70
N GLY A 157 27.62 16.76 14.41
CA GLY A 157 28.48 17.73 13.72
C GLY A 157 29.85 17.95 14.37
N GLN A 158 30.45 19.12 14.11
CA GLN A 158 31.78 19.48 14.61
C GLN A 158 31.70 20.36 15.86
N ALA A 159 32.75 20.33 16.69
CA ALA A 159 32.85 21.20 17.86
C ALA A 159 32.94 22.68 17.42
N PRO A 160 32.21 23.60 18.07
CA PRO A 160 32.28 25.02 17.74
C PRO A 160 33.56 25.66 18.28
N VAL A 161 33.86 26.86 17.78
CA VAL A 161 34.98 27.70 18.24
C VAL A 161 34.48 29.06 18.73
N CYS A 162 35.14 29.63 19.74
CA CYS A 162 34.80 30.96 20.24
C CYS A 162 35.57 32.03 19.45
N LYS A 163 34.86 32.94 18.78
CA LYS A 163 35.45 34.05 18.00
C LYS A 163 34.71 35.35 18.25
N GLN A 164 35.41 36.48 18.07
CA GLN A 164 34.89 37.80 18.45
C GLN A 164 33.92 38.39 17.40
N ASN A 165 34.31 38.60 16.14
CA ASN A 165 33.51 39.39 15.20
C ASN A 165 33.35 38.85 13.77
N VAL A 166 34.09 37.81 13.35
CA VAL A 166 34.16 37.41 11.93
C VAL A 166 33.70 35.97 11.75
N TYR A 167 32.44 35.81 11.38
CA TYR A 167 31.76 34.54 11.08
C TYR A 167 30.48 34.80 10.28
N CYS A 168 30.10 33.90 9.38
CA CYS A 168 28.83 34.00 8.67
C CYS A 168 27.67 33.55 9.57
N LYS A 169 26.48 34.10 9.32
CA LYS A 169 25.21 33.65 9.91
C LYS A 169 24.57 32.56 9.04
N ASN A 170 23.29 32.25 9.24
CA ASN A 170 22.51 31.32 8.42
C ASN A 170 22.84 31.43 6.91
N PRO A 171 22.99 30.30 6.19
CA PRO A 171 23.20 30.30 4.74
C PRO A 171 22.02 30.94 3.98
N PRO A 172 22.21 31.42 2.73
CA PRO A 172 21.12 31.93 1.90
C PRO A 172 20.00 30.90 1.72
N HIS A 173 18.74 31.36 1.80
CA HIS A 173 17.60 30.51 1.45
C HIS A 173 17.48 30.40 -0.07
N ILE A 174 17.26 29.19 -0.57
CA ILE A 174 17.03 28.90 -1.99
C ILE A 174 15.74 28.09 -2.08
N ASP A 175 14.79 28.56 -2.88
CA ASP A 175 13.51 27.90 -3.05
C ASP A 175 13.69 26.50 -3.66
N HIS A 176 12.93 25.53 -3.15
CA HIS A 176 13.02 24.13 -3.54
C HIS A 176 14.41 23.49 -3.42
N ALA A 177 15.24 23.97 -2.48
CA ALA A 177 16.52 23.36 -2.12
C ALA A 177 16.62 23.04 -0.61
N ARG A 178 17.52 22.10 -0.29
CA ARG A 178 18.02 21.84 1.07
C ARG A 178 19.54 22.00 1.10
N HIS A 179 20.13 22.22 2.27
CA HIS A 179 21.57 22.38 2.44
C HIS A 179 22.13 21.52 3.57
N ASN A 180 23.43 21.26 3.56
CA ASN A 180 24.09 20.36 4.53
C ASN A 180 24.42 21.00 5.90
N ALA A 181 24.05 22.26 6.13
CA ALA A 181 24.07 22.84 7.47
C ALA A 181 22.91 22.27 8.32
N LEU A 182 23.20 21.92 9.57
CA LEU A 182 22.21 21.46 10.54
C LEU A 182 21.26 22.60 10.97
N PRO A 183 19.97 22.35 11.25
CA PRO A 183 19.00 23.39 11.61
C PRO A 183 19.40 24.23 12.83
N GLU A 184 20.11 23.64 13.79
CA GLU A 184 20.58 24.30 15.01
C GLU A 184 21.85 25.14 14.78
N GLN A 185 22.52 24.98 13.64
CA GLN A 185 23.73 25.72 13.30
C GLN A 185 23.39 27.06 12.65
N THR A 186 23.52 28.13 13.43
CA THR A 186 23.23 29.51 12.97
C THR A 186 24.48 30.35 12.69
N THR A 187 25.67 29.83 13.02
CA THR A 187 26.96 30.49 12.83
C THR A 187 27.98 29.57 12.17
N PHE A 188 28.81 30.14 11.30
CA PHE A 188 29.72 29.42 10.42
C PHE A 188 31.06 30.15 10.34
N ASP A 189 32.16 29.40 10.44
CA ASP A 189 33.49 29.98 10.39
C ASP A 189 33.86 30.47 8.98
N LEU A 190 34.87 31.32 8.88
CA LEU A 190 35.51 31.63 7.61
C LEU A 190 35.97 30.36 6.91
N ASP A 191 35.94 30.40 5.58
CA ASP A 191 36.19 29.28 4.67
C ASP A 191 35.21 28.09 4.77
N ALA A 192 34.23 28.12 5.68
CA ALA A 192 33.16 27.12 5.71
C ALA A 192 32.41 27.07 4.38
N THR A 193 32.23 25.85 3.84
CA THR A 193 31.50 25.62 2.59
C THR A 193 30.20 24.88 2.86
N ILE A 194 29.09 25.44 2.39
CA ILE A 194 27.77 24.80 2.43
C ILE A 194 27.42 24.30 1.03
N GLN A 195 27.03 23.03 0.97
CA GLN A 195 26.55 22.36 -0.23
C GLN A 195 25.03 22.39 -0.21
N TYR A 196 24.44 22.78 -1.35
CA TYR A 196 23.01 22.74 -1.61
C TYR A 196 22.65 21.54 -2.48
N GLN A 197 21.41 21.11 -2.38
CA GLN A 197 20.80 20.05 -3.20
C GLN A 197 19.35 20.44 -3.45
N CYS A 198 18.89 20.40 -4.71
CA CYS A 198 17.48 20.60 -5.01
C CYS A 198 16.63 19.46 -4.46
N LEU A 199 15.38 19.77 -4.09
CA LEU A 199 14.42 18.78 -3.61
C LEU A 199 14.00 17.81 -4.72
N THR A 200 13.46 16.65 -4.32
CA THR A 200 12.96 15.61 -5.22
C THR A 200 11.97 16.18 -6.25
N GLY A 201 12.24 15.91 -7.53
CA GLY A 201 11.47 16.42 -8.66
C GLY A 201 11.91 17.79 -9.19
N TYR A 202 12.95 18.40 -8.61
CA TYR A 202 13.61 19.59 -9.14
C TYR A 202 14.99 19.24 -9.74
N VAL A 203 15.45 20.06 -10.67
CA VAL A 203 16.74 19.93 -11.37
C VAL A 203 17.64 21.09 -10.94
N THR A 204 18.90 20.77 -10.63
CA THR A 204 19.91 21.76 -10.25
C THR A 204 20.45 22.47 -11.49
N ASN A 205 20.30 23.79 -11.52
CA ASN A 205 20.89 24.70 -12.49
C ASN A 205 21.90 25.62 -11.76
N GLY A 206 23.06 25.89 -12.36
CA GLY A 206 24.12 26.70 -11.75
C GLY A 206 25.01 25.99 -10.71
N PHE A 207 25.54 26.75 -9.75
CA PHE A 207 26.59 26.33 -8.81
C PHE A 207 26.06 26.14 -7.37
N PRO A 208 25.86 24.90 -6.90
CA PRO A 208 25.17 24.59 -5.64
C PRO A 208 26.07 24.73 -4.39
N ARG A 209 27.03 25.67 -4.36
CA ARG A 209 27.99 25.83 -3.25
C ARG A 209 28.08 27.28 -2.80
N ALA A 210 27.89 27.49 -1.50
CA ALA A 210 28.18 28.75 -0.83
C ALA A 210 29.46 28.63 -0.02
N LYS A 211 30.27 29.69 0.04
CA LYS A 211 31.46 29.76 0.90
C LYS A 211 31.43 31.01 1.76
N CYS A 212 31.71 30.86 3.05
CA CYS A 212 31.84 32.00 3.97
C CYS A 212 33.18 32.70 3.73
N LEU A 213 33.16 33.97 3.34
CA LEU A 213 34.34 34.78 3.04
C LEU A 213 34.34 36.07 3.85
N ALA A 214 35.54 36.59 4.16
CA ALA A 214 35.71 37.91 4.73
C ALA A 214 35.72 38.97 3.61
N ILE A 215 34.82 39.95 3.70
CA ILE A 215 34.66 41.07 2.76
C ILE A 215 34.51 42.33 3.60
N ASP A 216 35.40 43.31 3.41
CA ASP A 216 35.38 44.62 4.10
C ASP A 216 35.23 44.54 5.64
N ASN A 217 36.00 43.65 6.26
CA ASN A 217 35.97 43.32 7.71
C ASN A 217 34.65 42.71 8.24
N ALA A 218 33.69 42.40 7.36
CA ALA A 218 32.52 41.57 7.66
C ALA A 218 32.70 40.15 7.09
N ALA A 219 31.94 39.18 7.58
CA ALA A 219 31.85 37.85 6.97
C ALA A 219 30.51 37.71 6.23
N SER A 220 30.56 37.27 4.98
CA SER A 220 29.37 37.07 4.14
C SER A 220 29.47 35.78 3.33
N TRP A 221 28.32 35.26 2.92
CA TRP A 221 28.25 34.14 1.98
C TRP A 221 28.52 34.63 0.56
N PHE A 222 29.42 33.94 -0.12
CA PHE A 222 29.63 34.05 -1.56
C PHE A 222 29.03 32.82 -2.25
N GLY A 223 28.13 33.04 -3.21
CA GLY A 223 27.22 32.02 -3.69
C GLY A 223 26.11 31.67 -2.67
N PRO A 224 25.23 30.69 -2.98
CA PRO A 224 25.27 29.84 -4.16
C PRO A 224 24.57 30.48 -5.37
N ASP A 225 25.18 30.38 -6.55
CA ASP A 225 24.56 30.82 -7.81
C ASP A 225 23.73 29.66 -8.40
N ILE A 226 22.69 29.24 -7.68
CA ILE A 226 21.88 28.04 -7.96
C ILE A 226 20.41 28.41 -8.20
N SER A 227 19.78 27.71 -9.15
CA SER A 227 18.33 27.66 -9.34
C SER A 227 17.86 26.21 -9.28
N CYS A 228 16.71 25.97 -8.64
CA CYS A 228 16.07 24.65 -8.57
C CYS A 228 14.76 24.70 -9.37
N GLU A 229 14.80 24.22 -10.61
CA GLU A 229 13.68 24.29 -11.55
C GLU A 229 12.93 22.95 -11.58
N PRO A 230 11.58 22.94 -11.64
CA PRO A 230 10.81 21.69 -11.61
C PRO A 230 11.10 20.86 -12.86
N ARG A 231 11.39 19.56 -12.68
CA ARG A 231 11.79 18.66 -13.76
C ARG A 231 10.71 18.58 -14.83
N SER A 232 11.08 18.77 -16.10
CA SER A 232 10.16 18.61 -17.22
C SER A 232 9.94 17.13 -17.56
N CYS A 233 8.68 16.72 -17.70
CA CYS A 233 8.30 15.45 -18.32
C CYS A 233 8.11 15.57 -19.85
N GLY A 234 8.29 16.77 -20.41
CA GLY A 234 7.93 17.10 -21.79
C GLY A 234 6.42 17.13 -22.02
N ALA A 235 5.99 17.74 -23.14
CA ALA A 235 4.59 17.65 -23.54
C ALA A 235 4.24 16.18 -23.84
N PRO A 236 3.20 15.61 -23.21
CA PRO A 236 2.80 14.23 -23.45
C PRO A 236 2.19 14.09 -24.84
N GLN A 237 2.20 12.86 -25.37
CA GLN A 237 1.61 12.58 -26.67
C GLN A 237 0.07 12.66 -26.60
N ASP A 238 -0.53 13.29 -27.61
CA ASP A 238 -1.98 13.22 -27.85
C ASP A 238 -2.44 11.82 -28.22
N THR A 239 -3.68 11.51 -27.85
CA THR A 239 -4.33 10.26 -28.23
C THR A 239 -4.87 10.35 -29.65
N ALA A 240 -4.92 9.22 -30.37
CA ALA A 240 -5.55 9.20 -31.69
C ALA A 240 -7.04 9.61 -31.55
N HIS A 241 -7.46 10.64 -32.29
CA HIS A 241 -8.79 11.26 -32.19
C HIS A 241 -9.11 11.92 -30.84
N GLY A 242 -8.09 12.37 -30.11
CA GLY A 242 -8.22 13.18 -28.91
C GLY A 242 -7.13 14.25 -28.79
N TRP A 243 -7.18 15.00 -27.70
CA TRP A 243 -6.17 15.98 -27.32
C TRP A 243 -6.01 16.00 -25.80
N HIS A 244 -4.87 16.49 -25.32
CA HIS A 244 -4.68 16.80 -23.89
C HIS A 244 -4.78 18.31 -23.63
N ALA A 245 -5.16 18.64 -22.40
CA ALA A 245 -5.17 19.99 -21.85
C ALA A 245 -4.40 20.01 -20.53
N GLY A 246 -3.56 21.02 -20.32
CA GLY A 246 -2.83 21.23 -19.08
C GLY A 246 -2.08 22.57 -19.08
N GLU A 247 -1.84 23.10 -17.90
CA GLU A 247 -1.21 24.43 -17.71
C GLU A 247 0.33 24.35 -17.82
N CYS A 248 0.91 23.18 -17.54
CA CYS A 248 2.35 22.95 -17.49
C CYS A 248 2.71 21.47 -17.68
N TYR A 249 3.99 21.21 -17.97
CA TYR A 249 4.54 19.87 -18.25
C TYR A 249 5.71 19.48 -17.34
N THR A 250 5.78 20.11 -16.16
CA THR A 250 6.85 19.94 -15.16
C THR A 250 6.35 19.17 -13.93
N TYR A 251 7.25 18.79 -13.04
CA TYR A 251 6.94 18.00 -11.85
C TYR A 251 5.72 18.53 -11.07
N GLY A 252 4.78 17.65 -10.76
CA GLY A 252 3.52 17.96 -10.08
C GLY A 252 2.39 18.46 -10.99
N CYS A 253 2.69 18.85 -12.24
CA CYS A 253 1.66 19.24 -13.21
C CYS A 253 0.78 18.05 -13.61
N ARG A 254 -0.50 18.32 -13.85
CA ARG A 254 -1.50 17.34 -14.31
C ARG A 254 -2.10 17.77 -15.64
N VAL A 255 -2.22 16.82 -16.56
CA VAL A 255 -2.92 16.97 -17.84
C VAL A 255 -4.18 16.12 -17.85
N VAL A 256 -5.20 16.57 -18.58
CA VAL A 256 -6.48 15.86 -18.78
C VAL A 256 -6.69 15.64 -20.27
N TYR A 257 -7.12 14.45 -20.64
CA TYR A 257 -7.39 14.03 -22.01
C TYR A 257 -8.87 14.15 -22.35
N HIS A 258 -9.11 14.52 -23.60
CA HIS A 258 -10.43 14.72 -24.21
C HIS A 258 -10.46 14.02 -25.57
N CYS A 259 -11.66 13.65 -26.02
CA CYS A 259 -11.87 12.99 -27.30
C CYS A 259 -12.69 13.88 -28.25
N ALA A 260 -12.47 13.71 -29.55
CA ALA A 260 -13.25 14.38 -30.59
C ALA A 260 -14.71 13.91 -30.62
N ASP A 261 -15.60 14.72 -31.21
CA ASP A 261 -17.03 14.40 -31.32
C ASP A 261 -17.25 13.01 -31.95
N GLY A 262 -18.09 12.20 -31.30
CA GLY A 262 -18.33 10.80 -31.70
C GLY A 262 -17.31 9.78 -31.18
N PHE A 263 -16.30 10.22 -30.42
CA PHE A 263 -15.36 9.33 -29.72
C PHE A 263 -15.54 9.43 -28.21
N GLU A 264 -15.37 8.31 -27.52
CA GLU A 264 -15.48 8.20 -26.06
C GLU A 264 -14.16 7.73 -25.45
N LEU A 265 -13.84 8.25 -24.25
CA LEU A 265 -12.55 8.00 -23.60
C LEU A 265 -12.57 6.69 -22.81
N VAL A 266 -11.60 5.81 -23.10
CA VAL A 266 -11.36 4.55 -22.41
C VAL A 266 -10.00 4.59 -21.74
N GLY A 267 -9.94 4.30 -20.43
CA GLY A 267 -8.72 4.38 -19.61
C GLY A 267 -8.77 5.51 -18.59
N ARG A 268 -7.62 5.86 -17.99
CA ARG A 268 -7.54 7.03 -17.11
C ARG A 268 -7.47 8.30 -17.94
N ASN A 269 -8.36 9.25 -17.67
CA ASN A 269 -8.45 10.53 -18.37
C ASN A 269 -7.40 11.55 -17.95
N GLU A 270 -6.64 11.31 -16.88
CA GLU A 270 -5.62 12.23 -16.37
C GLU A 270 -4.24 11.56 -16.26
N ARG A 271 -3.18 12.38 -16.42
CA ARG A 271 -1.80 11.99 -16.17
C ARG A 271 -1.07 13.09 -15.40
N THR A 272 -0.14 12.71 -14.52
CA THR A 272 0.60 13.62 -13.63
C THR A 272 2.11 13.41 -13.79
N CYS A 273 2.85 14.49 -13.98
CA CYS A 273 4.30 14.47 -14.15
C CYS A 273 5.01 14.16 -12.82
N GLN A 274 5.77 13.08 -12.81
CA GLN A 274 6.47 12.53 -11.64
C GLN A 274 7.88 13.08 -11.48
N ALA A 275 8.47 12.87 -10.29
CA ALA A 275 9.78 13.41 -9.91
C ALA A 275 10.96 12.87 -10.74
N ASP A 276 10.78 11.72 -11.38
CA ASP A 276 11.73 11.10 -12.30
C ASP A 276 11.74 11.77 -13.69
N GLY A 277 10.69 12.51 -14.05
CA GLY A 277 10.49 13.09 -15.38
C GLY A 277 9.59 12.26 -16.29
N THR A 278 8.78 11.34 -15.74
CA THR A 278 7.80 10.55 -16.51
C THR A 278 6.35 10.92 -16.18
N TRP A 279 5.46 10.69 -17.14
CA TRP A 279 4.02 10.87 -16.96
C TRP A 279 3.38 9.58 -16.41
N PHE A 280 2.74 9.68 -15.23
CA PHE A 280 2.01 8.58 -14.60
C PHE A 280 0.48 8.79 -14.66
N PRO A 281 -0.35 7.78 -15.00
CA PRO A 281 0.03 6.42 -15.44
C PRO A 281 0.84 6.45 -16.75
N LYS A 282 1.59 5.38 -17.01
CA LYS A 282 2.44 5.28 -18.21
C LYS A 282 1.60 5.11 -19.49
N ASP A 283 0.49 4.38 -19.38
CA ASP A 283 -0.43 4.14 -20.48
C ASP A 283 -1.21 5.40 -20.87
N LEU A 284 -1.42 5.57 -22.17
CA LEU A 284 -2.29 6.60 -22.72
C LEU A 284 -3.75 6.11 -22.71
N PRO A 285 -4.74 6.97 -22.44
CA PRO A 285 -6.14 6.66 -22.71
C PRO A 285 -6.36 6.44 -24.22
N ALA A 286 -7.45 5.77 -24.59
CA ALA A 286 -7.85 5.57 -25.98
C ALA A 286 -9.19 6.25 -26.25
N CYS A 287 -9.27 7.05 -27.31
CA CYS A 287 -10.54 7.57 -27.82
C CYS A 287 -11.13 6.55 -28.80
N VAL A 288 -12.30 5.98 -28.46
CA VAL A 288 -12.95 4.92 -29.23
C VAL A 288 -14.18 5.47 -29.95
N LEU A 289 -14.24 5.31 -31.27
CA LEU A 289 -15.38 5.71 -32.09
C LEU A 289 -16.64 4.93 -31.68
N VAL A 290 -17.65 5.63 -31.14
CA VAL A 290 -18.82 4.99 -30.51
C VAL A 290 -19.66 4.17 -31.48
N THR A 291 -19.68 4.55 -32.75
CA THR A 291 -20.43 3.83 -33.81
C THR A 291 -19.77 2.51 -34.21
N ALA A 292 -18.51 2.27 -33.83
CA ALA A 292 -17.77 1.03 -34.05
C ALA A 292 -17.68 0.14 -32.78
N VAL A 293 -18.34 0.53 -31.70
CA VAL A 293 -18.43 -0.25 -30.46
C VAL A 293 -19.54 -1.28 -30.60
N GLN A 294 -19.14 -2.54 -30.46
CA GLN A 294 -20.04 -3.69 -30.35
C GLN A 294 -19.58 -4.52 -29.15
N CYS A 295 -20.41 -4.60 -28.12
CA CYS A 295 -20.21 -5.49 -26.98
C CYS A 295 -20.47 -6.96 -27.37
N PRO A 296 -19.88 -7.94 -26.66
CA PRO A 296 -20.23 -9.34 -26.84
C PRO A 296 -21.72 -9.57 -26.55
N PRO A 297 -22.39 -10.54 -27.19
CA PRO A 297 -23.76 -10.91 -26.86
C PRO A 297 -23.91 -11.21 -25.35
N PRO A 298 -24.90 -10.64 -24.64
CA PRO A 298 -25.12 -10.93 -23.23
C PRO A 298 -25.34 -12.42 -22.95
N GLU A 299 -24.61 -12.95 -21.98
CA GLU A 299 -24.82 -14.29 -21.44
C GLU A 299 -26.08 -14.33 -20.56
N ASN A 300 -26.78 -15.47 -20.56
CA ASN A 300 -27.91 -15.69 -19.66
C ASN A 300 -27.41 -16.10 -18.26
N PRO A 301 -27.93 -15.51 -17.17
CA PRO A 301 -27.67 -16.01 -15.83
C PRO A 301 -28.34 -17.37 -15.63
N SER A 302 -27.76 -18.25 -14.80
CA SER A 302 -28.40 -19.50 -14.42
C SER A 302 -29.78 -19.23 -13.81
N HIS A 303 -30.82 -19.91 -14.32
CA HIS A 303 -32.23 -19.68 -13.95
C HIS A 303 -32.74 -18.26 -14.25
N GLY A 304 -32.32 -17.71 -15.39
CA GLY A 304 -32.86 -16.49 -15.96
C GLY A 304 -32.44 -16.29 -17.42
N LYS A 305 -32.78 -15.12 -17.94
CA LYS A 305 -32.58 -14.74 -19.35
C LYS A 305 -32.13 -13.29 -19.45
N ALA A 306 -31.28 -13.02 -20.44
CA ALA A 306 -30.90 -11.69 -20.87
C ALA A 306 -31.86 -11.23 -21.98
N ILE A 307 -32.34 -9.99 -21.90
CA ILE A 307 -33.31 -9.39 -22.82
C ILE A 307 -32.66 -8.12 -23.39
N PHE A 308 -32.42 -8.11 -24.70
CA PHE A 308 -31.77 -7.01 -25.40
C PHE A 308 -32.23 -6.95 -26.87
N THR A 309 -32.08 -5.77 -27.48
CA THR A 309 -32.39 -5.55 -28.91
C THR A 309 -31.15 -5.31 -29.76
N SER A 310 -30.04 -4.92 -29.12
CA SER A 310 -28.77 -4.53 -29.76
C SER A 310 -27.62 -4.63 -28.76
N CYS A 311 -26.39 -4.75 -29.25
CA CYS A 311 -25.16 -4.76 -28.43
C CYS A 311 -24.21 -3.60 -28.81
N SER A 312 -24.72 -2.55 -29.45
CA SER A 312 -23.99 -1.33 -29.80
C SER A 312 -23.70 -0.48 -28.55
N TYR A 313 -22.83 0.54 -28.67
CA TYR A 313 -22.61 1.53 -27.62
C TYR A 313 -23.92 2.07 -27.02
N ASN A 314 -23.95 2.23 -25.70
CA ASN A 314 -25.10 2.70 -24.92
C ASN A 314 -26.37 1.83 -24.99
N SER A 315 -26.40 0.73 -25.75
CA SER A 315 -27.45 -0.27 -25.65
C SER A 315 -27.51 -0.83 -24.23
N VAL A 316 -28.73 -1.18 -23.79
CA VAL A 316 -28.99 -1.74 -22.45
C VAL A 316 -29.55 -3.14 -22.60
N VAL A 317 -28.97 -4.09 -21.87
CA VAL A 317 -29.55 -5.41 -21.61
C VAL A 317 -30.26 -5.37 -20.26
N SER A 318 -31.46 -5.92 -20.20
CA SER A 318 -32.15 -6.22 -18.93
C SER A 318 -32.09 -7.72 -18.64
N TYR A 319 -32.14 -8.06 -17.36
CA TYR A 319 -32.11 -9.44 -16.89
C TYR A 319 -33.40 -9.75 -16.14
N GLU A 320 -33.99 -10.90 -16.44
CA GLU A 320 -35.19 -11.42 -15.81
C GLU A 320 -34.90 -12.85 -15.33
N CYS A 321 -35.22 -13.15 -14.08
CA CYS A 321 -35.08 -14.49 -13.53
C CYS A 321 -36.31 -15.33 -13.82
N ASP A 322 -36.15 -16.66 -13.83
CA ASP A 322 -37.25 -17.60 -13.98
C ASP A 322 -38.26 -17.46 -12.83
N TYR A 323 -39.51 -17.88 -13.06
CA TYR A 323 -40.58 -17.73 -12.08
C TYR A 323 -40.21 -18.29 -10.69
N GLY A 324 -40.32 -17.44 -9.67
CA GLY A 324 -39.96 -17.76 -8.28
C GLY A 324 -38.52 -17.47 -7.88
N TYR A 325 -37.61 -17.22 -8.83
CA TYR A 325 -36.23 -16.84 -8.53
C TYR A 325 -36.10 -15.33 -8.27
N THR A 326 -35.24 -14.95 -7.32
CA THR A 326 -34.97 -13.55 -6.99
C THR A 326 -33.71 -13.06 -7.69
N LEU A 327 -33.78 -11.93 -8.39
CA LEU A 327 -32.62 -11.30 -9.02
C LEU A 327 -31.75 -10.59 -7.97
N LEU A 328 -30.46 -10.92 -7.96
CA LEU A 328 -29.44 -10.32 -7.11
C LEU A 328 -28.39 -9.60 -7.96
N GLY A 329 -28.26 -8.28 -7.77
CA GLY A 329 -27.38 -7.41 -8.54
C GLY A 329 -28.13 -6.31 -9.28
N GLU A 330 -27.47 -5.63 -10.21
CA GLU A 330 -28.12 -4.67 -11.10
C GLU A 330 -28.96 -5.42 -12.15
N SER A 331 -30.24 -5.09 -12.28
CA SER A 331 -31.15 -5.74 -13.24
C SER A 331 -30.91 -5.34 -14.70
N THR A 332 -30.04 -4.36 -14.93
CA THR A 332 -29.64 -3.87 -16.25
C THR A 332 -28.13 -3.72 -16.35
N ARG A 333 -27.59 -3.86 -17.56
CA ARG A 333 -26.20 -3.51 -17.88
C ARG A 333 -26.15 -2.74 -19.19
N ARG A 334 -25.19 -1.82 -19.33
CA ARG A 334 -25.05 -0.92 -20.47
C ARG A 334 -23.74 -1.20 -21.22
N CYS A 335 -23.77 -1.19 -22.55
CA CYS A 335 -22.57 -1.39 -23.36
C CYS A 335 -21.69 -0.12 -23.35
N GLY A 336 -20.48 -0.23 -22.80
CA GLY A 336 -19.49 0.84 -22.70
C GLY A 336 -18.59 0.97 -23.92
N ALA A 337 -17.86 2.09 -24.01
CA ALA A 337 -16.93 2.36 -25.11
C ALA A 337 -15.72 1.40 -25.13
N ASP A 338 -15.42 0.76 -24.00
CA ASP A 338 -14.43 -0.32 -23.86
C ASP A 338 -14.90 -1.67 -24.44
N LYS A 339 -16.08 -1.70 -25.07
CA LYS A 339 -16.76 -2.88 -25.64
C LYS A 339 -17.16 -3.92 -24.59
N LYS A 340 -17.36 -3.51 -23.32
CA LYS A 340 -17.83 -4.37 -22.24
C LYS A 340 -19.19 -3.90 -21.70
N TRP A 341 -19.90 -4.83 -21.07
CA TRP A 341 -21.13 -4.53 -20.33
C TRP A 341 -20.79 -4.00 -18.93
N SER A 342 -21.37 -2.86 -18.55
CA SER A 342 -21.20 -2.22 -17.24
C SER A 342 -21.53 -3.17 -16.09
N GLY A 343 -20.89 -2.94 -14.93
CA GLY A 343 -21.14 -3.72 -13.73
C GLY A 343 -20.83 -5.22 -13.88
N THR A 344 -21.31 -6.01 -12.93
CA THR A 344 -21.18 -7.48 -12.93
C THR A 344 -22.47 -8.14 -13.42
N MET A 345 -22.37 -9.39 -13.89
CA MET A 345 -23.55 -10.15 -14.28
C MET A 345 -24.42 -10.46 -13.04
N PRO A 346 -25.73 -10.15 -13.05
CA PRO A 346 -26.62 -10.48 -11.94
C PRO A 346 -26.80 -11.99 -11.80
N LYS A 347 -27.24 -12.42 -10.61
CA LYS A 347 -27.48 -13.84 -10.28
C LYS A 347 -28.93 -14.05 -9.89
N CYS A 348 -29.54 -15.12 -10.38
CA CYS A 348 -30.87 -15.56 -9.95
C CYS A 348 -30.73 -16.55 -8.80
N GLN A 349 -31.40 -16.28 -7.68
CA GLN A 349 -31.32 -17.07 -6.45
C GLN A 349 -32.61 -17.87 -6.28
N ALA A 350 -32.50 -19.17 -6.01
CA ALA A 350 -33.63 -20.08 -5.96
C ALA A 350 -34.54 -19.82 -4.74
N PRO A 351 -35.87 -19.96 -4.89
CA PRO A 351 -36.81 -19.93 -3.78
C PRO A 351 -36.65 -21.16 -2.88
N CYS A 352 -36.97 -21.02 -1.59
CA CYS A 352 -36.88 -22.12 -0.64
C CYS A 352 -38.25 -22.74 -0.39
N VAL A 353 -38.31 -24.08 -0.41
CA VAL A 353 -39.49 -24.85 0.03
C VAL A 353 -39.62 -24.74 1.54
N VAL A 354 -40.79 -24.31 2.03
CA VAL A 354 -41.10 -24.21 3.46
C VAL A 354 -41.18 -25.61 4.06
N PRO A 355 -40.35 -25.94 5.07
CA PRO A 355 -40.31 -27.27 5.66
C PRO A 355 -41.53 -27.52 6.56
N THR A 356 -42.03 -28.75 6.54
CA THR A 356 -43.02 -29.23 7.52
C THR A 356 -42.31 -29.58 8.83
N VAL A 357 -42.85 -29.09 9.95
CA VAL A 357 -42.29 -29.32 11.29
C VAL A 357 -43.29 -30.14 12.10
N GLN A 358 -42.79 -31.11 12.88
CA GLN A 358 -43.62 -31.88 13.80
C GLN A 358 -43.79 -31.12 15.13
N GLN A 359 -44.98 -31.21 15.73
CA GLN A 359 -45.34 -30.58 17.01
C GLN A 359 -45.10 -29.05 17.06
N GLY A 360 -45.29 -28.39 15.92
CA GLY A 360 -45.21 -26.94 15.76
C GLY A 360 -45.61 -26.52 14.34
N ARG A 361 -45.63 -25.21 14.09
CA ARG A 361 -45.96 -24.60 12.81
C ARG A 361 -44.93 -23.54 12.41
N VAL A 362 -44.60 -23.50 11.13
CA VAL A 362 -43.78 -22.47 10.51
C VAL A 362 -44.66 -21.29 10.07
N ILE A 363 -44.21 -20.08 10.35
CA ILE A 363 -44.85 -18.81 10.02
C ILE A 363 -43.90 -18.02 9.09
N VAL A 364 -44.38 -17.62 7.92
CA VAL A 364 -43.64 -16.76 6.97
C VAL A 364 -43.92 -15.30 7.29
N SER A 365 -42.89 -14.45 7.39
CA SER A 365 -43.05 -13.05 7.76
C SER A 365 -42.93 -12.08 6.57
N ASN A 366 -43.96 -11.97 5.70
CA ASN A 366 -44.85 -10.78 5.72
C ASN A 366 -46.01 -10.78 4.68
N THR A 367 -47.12 -10.13 5.09
CA THR A 367 -48.16 -9.43 4.29
C THR A 367 -48.36 -9.70 2.78
N SER A 368 -49.36 -10.51 2.44
CA SER A 368 -50.36 -10.19 1.38
C SER A 368 -51.51 -11.22 1.29
N ARG A 369 -51.32 -12.46 1.77
CA ARG A 369 -52.38 -13.48 1.86
C ARG A 369 -52.36 -14.16 3.25
N PRO A 370 -53.23 -13.78 4.21
CA PRO A 370 -53.18 -14.30 5.58
C PRO A 370 -53.72 -15.74 5.74
N ASN A 371 -54.08 -16.43 4.65
CA ASN A 371 -54.52 -17.83 4.64
C ASN A 371 -54.01 -18.54 3.37
N MET A 372 -52.79 -19.06 3.43
CA MET A 372 -52.43 -20.28 2.69
C MET A 372 -52.29 -21.43 3.70
N THR A 373 -53.40 -22.10 3.96
CA THR A 373 -53.38 -23.51 4.34
C THR A 373 -53.08 -24.33 3.08
N GLN A 374 -52.36 -25.45 3.23
CA GLN A 374 -52.13 -26.38 2.12
C GLN A 374 -53.47 -26.98 1.67
N SER A 375 -54.02 -26.49 0.55
CA SER A 375 -55.28 -26.99 -0.05
C SER A 375 -55.09 -27.65 -1.42
N SER A 376 -53.89 -27.58 -1.99
CA SER A 376 -53.39 -28.44 -3.06
C SER A 376 -52.06 -29.06 -2.60
N GLY A 377 -51.70 -30.23 -3.13
CA GLY A 377 -50.50 -30.99 -2.73
C GLY A 377 -49.16 -30.40 -3.20
N GLU A 378 -49.10 -29.08 -3.40
CA GLU A 378 -47.91 -28.38 -3.87
C GLU A 378 -47.12 -27.81 -2.67
N PRO A 379 -45.78 -27.89 -2.68
CA PRO A 379 -44.96 -27.32 -1.61
C PRO A 379 -45.05 -25.79 -1.61
N LEU A 380 -45.35 -25.21 -0.45
CA LEU A 380 -45.25 -23.76 -0.25
C LEU A 380 -43.80 -23.32 -0.44
N MET A 381 -43.57 -22.34 -1.30
CA MET A 381 -42.25 -21.74 -1.56
C MET A 381 -42.24 -20.27 -1.12
N VAL A 382 -41.07 -19.81 -0.68
CA VAL A 382 -40.79 -18.40 -0.36
C VAL A 382 -39.62 -17.88 -1.19
N THR A 383 -39.53 -16.57 -1.37
CA THR A 383 -38.44 -15.95 -2.13
C THR A 383 -37.11 -15.96 -1.38
N HIS A 384 -36.00 -15.82 -2.11
CA HIS A 384 -34.67 -15.74 -1.49
C HIS A 384 -34.56 -14.47 -0.63
N GLY A 385 -33.98 -14.62 0.56
CA GLY A 385 -33.87 -13.56 1.57
C GLY A 385 -35.05 -13.50 2.54
N GLU A 386 -36.17 -14.19 2.30
CA GLU A 386 -37.27 -14.25 3.28
C GLU A 386 -36.88 -15.02 4.56
N HIS A 387 -37.53 -14.63 5.66
CA HIS A 387 -37.33 -15.23 6.98
C HIS A 387 -38.55 -16.04 7.43
N LEU A 388 -38.28 -17.10 8.19
CA LEU A 388 -39.28 -17.92 8.88
C LEU A 388 -39.19 -17.75 10.39
N SER A 389 -40.35 -17.75 11.02
CA SER A 389 -40.55 -17.94 12.46
C SER A 389 -41.11 -19.32 12.75
N LEU A 390 -40.76 -19.90 13.89
CA LEU A 390 -41.24 -21.21 14.34
C LEU A 390 -42.05 -21.06 15.63
N GLU A 391 -43.29 -21.55 15.63
CA GLU A 391 -44.16 -21.62 16.80
C GLU A 391 -44.34 -23.10 17.19
N CYS A 392 -43.92 -23.49 18.40
CA CYS A 392 -44.03 -24.86 18.89
C CYS A 392 -45.26 -25.07 19.78
N GLU A 393 -45.78 -26.29 19.82
CA GLU A 393 -46.92 -26.64 20.70
C GLU A 393 -46.58 -26.47 22.20
N PRO A 394 -47.58 -26.33 23.11
CA PRO A 394 -47.38 -26.01 24.54
C PRO A 394 -46.51 -26.96 25.40
N ARG A 395 -45.92 -28.01 24.81
CA ARG A 395 -44.98 -28.95 25.45
C ARG A 395 -43.63 -29.04 24.73
N TYR A 396 -43.38 -28.18 23.75
CA TYR A 396 -42.19 -28.19 22.90
C TYR A 396 -41.56 -26.79 22.84
N GLU A 397 -40.25 -26.72 22.65
CA GLU A 397 -39.46 -25.49 22.48
C GLU A 397 -38.63 -25.55 21.18
N PRO A 398 -38.35 -24.41 20.54
CA PRO A 398 -37.56 -24.37 19.31
C PRO A 398 -36.08 -24.73 19.60
N THR A 399 -35.47 -25.51 18.72
CA THR A 399 -34.03 -25.86 18.81
C THR A 399 -33.07 -24.68 18.61
N LEU A 400 -33.57 -23.55 18.09
CA LEU A 400 -32.80 -22.38 17.69
C LEU A 400 -33.19 -21.18 18.55
N ASN A 401 -32.19 -20.53 19.16
CA ASN A 401 -32.39 -19.49 20.16
C ASN A 401 -32.53 -18.11 19.49
N ASN A 402 -33.72 -17.82 18.92
CA ASN A 402 -34.06 -16.57 18.22
C ASN A 402 -33.22 -16.18 16.98
N THR A 403 -32.43 -17.09 16.41
CA THR A 403 -31.74 -16.85 15.12
C THR A 403 -32.74 -16.86 13.96
N PRO A 404 -32.78 -15.83 13.09
CA PRO A 404 -33.69 -15.82 11.94
C PRO A 404 -33.34 -16.94 10.94
N ILE A 405 -34.34 -17.75 10.60
CA ILE A 405 -34.20 -18.81 9.61
C ILE A 405 -34.43 -18.18 8.23
N THR A 406 -33.38 -18.09 7.41
CA THR A 406 -33.37 -17.29 6.18
C THR A 406 -33.20 -18.17 4.96
N CYS A 407 -33.94 -17.87 3.88
CA CYS A 407 -33.82 -18.57 2.62
C CYS A 407 -32.55 -18.14 1.86
N ASN A 408 -31.62 -19.08 1.66
CA ASN A 408 -30.34 -18.92 0.98
C ASN A 408 -30.28 -19.86 -0.24
N ASN A 409 -30.60 -19.33 -1.43
CA ASN A 409 -30.51 -20.04 -2.71
C ASN A 409 -31.09 -21.47 -2.69
N GLY A 410 -32.39 -21.61 -2.39
CA GLY A 410 -33.07 -22.90 -2.28
C GLY A 410 -32.80 -23.71 -1.00
N THR A 411 -31.92 -23.23 -0.11
CA THR A 411 -31.63 -23.88 1.18
C THR A 411 -31.87 -22.96 2.37
N TRP A 412 -32.26 -23.51 3.51
CA TRP A 412 -32.47 -22.72 4.74
C TRP A 412 -31.18 -22.59 5.55
N SER A 413 -30.92 -21.42 6.14
CA SER A 413 -29.78 -21.21 7.06
C SER A 413 -29.74 -22.26 8.18
N HIS A 414 -30.91 -22.60 8.73
CA HIS A 414 -31.11 -23.72 9.66
C HIS A 414 -32.45 -24.40 9.39
N ILE A 415 -32.54 -25.71 9.65
CA ILE A 415 -33.80 -26.47 9.54
C ILE A 415 -34.59 -26.30 10.86
N PRO A 416 -35.80 -25.71 10.86
CA PRO A 416 -36.61 -25.55 12.08
C PRO A 416 -37.02 -26.90 12.66
N ARG A 417 -36.87 -27.08 13.98
CA ARG A 417 -37.31 -28.25 14.72
C ARG A 417 -37.83 -27.83 16.10
N CYS A 418 -38.95 -28.42 16.51
CA CYS A 418 -39.46 -28.36 17.88
C CYS A 418 -38.97 -29.60 18.63
N VAL A 419 -38.47 -29.43 19.85
CA VAL A 419 -38.04 -30.52 20.75
C VAL A 419 -38.81 -30.44 22.08
N PRO A 420 -39.01 -31.53 22.83
CA PRO A 420 -39.73 -31.49 24.10
C PRO A 420 -39.15 -30.41 25.04
N ALA A 421 -40.02 -29.55 25.55
CA ALA A 421 -39.61 -28.39 26.34
C ALA A 421 -38.90 -28.82 27.62
N ARG A 422 -37.84 -28.09 28.00
CA ARG A 422 -37.05 -28.42 29.19
C ARG A 422 -37.90 -28.21 30.44
N CYS A 423 -37.83 -29.16 31.37
CA CYS A 423 -38.56 -29.10 32.63
C CYS A 423 -38.19 -27.83 33.41
N LYS A 424 -39.10 -26.84 33.43
CA LYS A 424 -38.91 -25.56 34.16
C LYS A 424 -38.85 -25.72 35.68
N TYR A 425 -39.26 -26.87 36.19
CA TYR A 425 -39.23 -27.22 37.61
C TYR A 425 -38.73 -28.66 37.75
N MET A 426 -37.81 -28.89 38.70
CA MET A 426 -37.52 -30.26 39.15
C MET A 426 -38.77 -30.88 39.77
N ALA A 427 -38.97 -32.18 39.55
CA ALA A 427 -39.96 -32.93 40.30
C ALA A 427 -39.66 -32.82 41.80
N LYS A 428 -40.68 -32.68 42.64
CA LYS A 428 -40.50 -32.71 44.10
C LYS A 428 -39.79 -34.01 44.48
N ALA A 429 -38.72 -33.89 45.25
CA ALA A 429 -37.96 -35.06 45.71
C ALA A 429 -38.91 -36.10 46.34
N PRO A 430 -38.82 -37.38 45.95
CA PRO A 430 -39.66 -38.42 46.54
C PRO A 430 -39.33 -38.54 48.03
N ARG A 431 -40.34 -38.76 48.87
CA ARG A 431 -40.15 -38.79 50.34
C ARG A 431 -39.13 -39.83 50.81
N ASN A 432 -38.96 -40.91 50.05
CA ASN A 432 -37.90 -41.91 50.23
C ASN A 432 -37.31 -42.28 48.86
N GLY A 433 -36.23 -41.62 48.43
CA GLY A 433 -35.52 -41.96 47.19
C GLY A 433 -34.58 -40.86 46.70
N MET A 434 -33.52 -41.24 45.99
CA MET A 434 -32.57 -40.31 45.38
C MET A 434 -32.96 -40.05 43.92
N VAL A 435 -32.95 -38.77 43.51
CA VAL A 435 -33.06 -38.39 42.10
C VAL A 435 -31.66 -38.45 41.49
N ILE A 436 -31.46 -39.32 40.50
CA ILE A 436 -30.28 -39.28 39.63
C ILE A 436 -30.68 -38.46 38.40
N ALA A 437 -29.78 -37.56 37.97
CA ALA A 437 -30.01 -36.59 36.91
C ALA A 437 -30.02 -37.20 35.49
#